data_AF-A0A286AJY2-F1
#
_entry.id   AF-A0A286AJY2-F1
#
_cell.length_a   1.000
_cell.length_b   1.000
_cell.length_c   1.000
_cell.angle_alpha   90.00
_cell.angle_beta   90.00
_cell.angle_gamma   90.00
#
_symmetry.space_group_name_H-M   'P 1'
#
loop_
_entity.id
_entity.type
_entity.pdbx_description
1 polymer ?
#
loop_
_entity_poly.entity_id
_entity_poly.type
_entity_poly.pdbx_seq_one_letter_code
_entity_poly.pdbx_strand_id
1 'polypeptide(L)'
;MGAFQRMYAFLSQIFDYGNTAIEKRCIFYKRSIPLLEFGREREGLDLSKVMLTHHNFKAEVKRTLPLVAGENPKLTPLEGTGTAQVQDKEKAFLAEIIAKVNGLFEGELSEDDQLIYVNNVIKGKLLESRTLIQQAANNTKQQFANSPDLSIELMNAIMDALVAHNSMSKQALESEKVRSDLRDILLGPAQLYEALREQSEVHP
;
A
#
# COMPACT_ATOMS: atom_id res chain seq x y z
N MET A 1 1.30 -16.77 -18.10
CA MET A 1 0.46 -17.51 -19.08
C MET A 1 -0.18 -16.58 -20.12
N GLY A 2 -0.87 -15.49 -19.73
CA GLY A 2 -1.46 -14.55 -20.70
C GLY A 2 -0.46 -13.84 -21.64
N ALA A 3 0.76 -13.57 -21.17
CA ALA A 3 1.83 -13.00 -22.01
C ALA A 3 2.21 -13.92 -23.18
N PHE A 4 2.32 -15.23 -22.92
CA PHE A 4 2.58 -16.23 -23.96
C PHE A 4 1.47 -16.26 -25.01
N GLN A 5 0.20 -16.18 -24.60
CA GLN A 5 -0.93 -16.17 -25.53
C GLN A 5 -0.93 -14.93 -26.44
N ARG A 6 -0.65 -13.74 -25.88
CA ARG A 6 -0.57 -12.49 -26.67
C ARG A 6 0.60 -12.50 -27.64
N MET A 7 1.75 -12.96 -27.19
CA MET A 7 2.94 -13.06 -28.04
C MET A 7 2.75 -14.10 -29.14
N TYR A 8 2.22 -15.28 -28.82
CA TYR A 8 1.90 -16.29 -29.82
C TYR A 8 0.88 -15.76 -30.84
N ALA A 9 -0.21 -15.13 -30.40
CA ALA A 9 -1.24 -14.60 -31.29
C ALA A 9 -0.72 -13.50 -32.23
N PHE A 10 0.23 -12.68 -31.79
CA PHE A 10 0.87 -11.68 -32.63
C PHE A 10 1.82 -12.33 -33.64
N LEU A 11 2.73 -13.19 -33.19
CA LEU A 11 3.72 -13.77 -34.09
C LEU A 11 3.12 -14.81 -35.04
N SER A 12 2.05 -15.52 -34.67
CA SER A 12 1.38 -16.48 -35.55
C SER A 12 0.66 -15.84 -36.73
N GLN A 13 0.48 -14.51 -36.73
CA GLN A 13 -0.04 -13.76 -37.88
C GLN A 13 1.04 -13.53 -38.94
N ILE A 14 2.32 -13.60 -38.55
CA ILE A 14 3.46 -13.20 -39.39
C ILE A 14 4.34 -14.42 -39.73
N PHE A 15 4.37 -15.43 -38.85
CA PHE A 15 5.25 -16.57 -38.96
C PHE A 15 4.53 -17.88 -38.64
N ASP A 16 4.63 -18.86 -39.55
CA ASP A 16 4.20 -20.23 -39.28
C ASP A 16 5.31 -20.98 -38.55
N TYR A 17 5.02 -21.42 -37.34
CA TYR A 17 5.97 -22.07 -36.46
C TYR A 17 6.26 -23.53 -36.84
N GLY A 18 5.40 -24.18 -37.65
CA GLY A 18 5.56 -25.58 -38.08
C GLY A 18 5.63 -26.61 -36.94
N ASN A 19 5.53 -26.18 -35.67
CA ASN A 19 5.69 -27.01 -34.48
C ASN A 19 4.38 -27.05 -33.70
N THR A 20 3.71 -28.19 -33.80
CA THR A 20 2.42 -28.46 -33.14
C THR A 20 2.48 -28.40 -31.61
N ALA A 21 3.67 -28.52 -30.99
CA ALA A 21 3.81 -28.40 -29.54
C ALA A 21 3.54 -26.98 -29.04
N ILE A 22 3.89 -25.95 -29.82
CA ILE A 22 3.69 -24.54 -29.45
C ILE A 22 2.20 -24.19 -29.51
N GLU A 23 1.51 -24.65 -30.56
CA GLU A 23 0.07 -24.47 -30.74
C GLU A 23 -0.74 -25.15 -29.63
N LYS A 24 -0.42 -26.42 -29.32
CA LYS A 24 -1.03 -27.16 -28.20
C LYS A 24 -0.90 -26.41 -26.88
N ARG A 25 0.25 -25.78 -26.62
CA ARG A 25 0.51 -25.01 -25.40
C ARG A 25 -0.29 -23.71 -25.34
N CYS A 26 -0.49 -23.04 -26.47
CA CYS A 26 -1.34 -21.87 -26.57
C CYS A 26 -2.82 -22.21 -26.27
N ILE A 27 -3.33 -23.28 -26.87
CA ILE A 27 -4.71 -23.77 -26.64
C ILE A 27 -4.90 -24.17 -25.17
N PHE A 28 -3.93 -24.88 -24.60
CA PHE A 28 -3.93 -25.26 -23.20
C PHE A 28 -4.05 -24.03 -22.28
N TYR A 29 -3.15 -23.05 -22.41
CA TYR A 29 -3.21 -21.85 -21.57
C TYR A 29 -4.49 -21.02 -21.79
N LYS A 30 -5.00 -20.95 -23.03
CA LYS A 30 -6.28 -20.29 -23.34
C LYS A 30 -7.45 -20.89 -22.56
N ARG A 31 -7.42 -22.20 -22.29
CA ARG A 31 -8.46 -22.90 -21.54
C ARG A 31 -8.17 -22.99 -20.04
N SER A 32 -6.90 -22.93 -19.63
CA SER A 32 -6.50 -22.90 -18.22
C SER A 32 -6.70 -21.53 -17.58
N ILE A 33 -6.48 -20.41 -18.29
CA ILE A 33 -6.62 -19.05 -17.73
C ILE A 33 -8.01 -18.79 -17.14
N PRO A 34 -9.14 -19.17 -17.78
CA PRO A 34 -10.46 -18.99 -17.20
C PRO A 34 -10.77 -19.93 -16.03
N LEU A 35 -10.14 -21.10 -15.99
CA LEU A 35 -10.33 -22.11 -14.94
C LEU A 35 -9.44 -21.86 -13.71
N LEU A 36 -8.36 -21.12 -13.90
CA LEU A 36 -7.65 -20.44 -12.85
C LEU A 36 -8.50 -19.23 -12.45
N GLU A 37 -9.59 -19.49 -11.72
CA GLU A 37 -10.18 -18.47 -10.87
C GLU A 37 -9.05 -18.03 -9.93
N PHE A 38 -8.31 -16.99 -10.33
CA PHE A 38 -7.84 -16.05 -9.33
C PHE A 38 -9.14 -15.58 -8.72
N GLY A 39 -9.50 -16.19 -7.59
CA GLY A 39 -10.52 -15.64 -6.74
C GLY A 39 -10.23 -14.15 -6.74
N ARG A 40 -11.18 -13.37 -7.25
CA ARG A 40 -11.43 -12.09 -6.61
C ARG A 40 -11.78 -12.49 -5.19
N GLU A 41 -10.77 -12.82 -4.39
CA GLU A 41 -10.71 -12.40 -3.01
C GLU A 41 -11.05 -10.94 -3.13
N ARG A 42 -12.34 -10.65 -2.92
CA ARG A 42 -12.72 -9.38 -2.33
C ARG A 42 -11.70 -9.21 -1.24
N GLU A 43 -10.88 -8.18 -1.39
CA GLU A 43 -9.95 -7.72 -0.38
C GLU A 43 -10.75 -7.60 0.92
N GLY A 44 -10.79 -8.67 1.71
CA GLY A 44 -10.60 -8.53 3.13
C GLY A 44 -9.24 -7.89 3.19
N LEU A 45 -9.25 -6.56 3.33
CA LEU A 45 -8.06 -5.77 3.55
C LEU A 45 -7.33 -6.44 4.71
N ASP A 46 -6.33 -7.23 4.38
CA ASP A 46 -5.36 -7.73 5.34
C ASP A 46 -4.48 -6.54 5.71
N LEU A 47 -5.00 -5.74 6.65
CA LEU A 47 -4.33 -4.57 7.20
C LEU A 47 -3.08 -4.95 8.00
N SER A 48 -2.79 -6.25 8.20
CA SER A 48 -1.53 -6.69 8.79
C SER A 48 -0.31 -6.32 7.94
N LYS A 49 -0.49 -6.04 6.64
CA LYS A 49 0.59 -5.50 5.76
C LYS A 49 0.72 -3.97 5.77
N VAL A 50 -0.15 -3.27 6.49
CA VAL A 50 -0.02 -1.82 6.78
C VAL A 50 0.65 -1.59 8.14
N MET A 51 1.21 -2.64 8.77
CA MET A 51 2.43 -2.46 9.56
C MET A 51 3.61 -2.56 8.61
N LEU A 52 3.93 -1.46 7.94
CA LEU A 52 5.25 -1.29 7.36
C LEU A 52 6.09 -0.48 8.34
N THR A 53 6.68 -1.21 9.27
CA THR A 53 7.94 -0.86 9.91
C THR A 53 8.97 -0.47 8.82
N HIS A 54 9.57 0.71 8.99
CA HIS A 54 10.78 1.25 8.32
C HIS A 54 10.59 2.14 7.08
N HIS A 55 10.96 3.41 7.28
CA HIS A 55 11.44 4.35 6.25
C HIS A 55 12.94 4.10 5.95
N ASN A 56 13.40 4.40 4.72
CA ASN A 56 14.12 5.64 4.35
C ASN A 56 15.28 5.55 3.31
N PHE A 57 15.45 6.69 2.62
CA PHE A 57 16.57 7.28 1.86
C PHE A 57 17.33 6.50 0.77
N LYS A 58 17.26 7.03 -0.47
CA LYS A 58 18.26 6.78 -1.52
C LYS A 58 19.19 7.98 -1.66
N ALA A 59 20.46 7.77 -1.31
CA ALA A 59 21.57 8.60 -1.74
C ALA A 59 21.77 8.46 -3.27
N GLU A 60 21.97 9.57 -3.97
CA GLU A 60 22.34 9.57 -5.38
C GLU A 60 23.73 8.95 -5.57
N VAL A 61 23.79 7.76 -6.15
CA VAL A 61 25.05 7.20 -6.66
C VAL A 61 25.27 7.70 -8.09
N LYS A 62 26.31 8.51 -8.29
CA LYS A 62 26.89 8.83 -9.60
C LYS A 62 27.13 7.55 -10.39
N ARG A 63 26.33 7.31 -11.43
CA ARG A 63 26.58 6.24 -12.39
C ARG A 63 27.61 6.70 -13.41
N THR A 64 28.84 6.21 -13.28
CA THR A 64 29.81 6.21 -14.37
C THR A 64 29.43 5.09 -15.32
N LEU A 65 28.97 5.44 -16.53
CA LEU A 65 28.72 4.48 -17.61
C LEU A 65 30.06 4.09 -18.27
N PRO A 66 30.49 2.82 -18.25
CA PRO A 66 31.51 2.36 -19.17
C PRO A 66 30.85 2.07 -20.53
N LEU A 67 31.19 2.86 -21.53
CA LEU A 67 30.93 2.53 -22.94
C LEU A 67 31.87 1.36 -23.31
N VAL A 68 31.34 0.15 -23.46
CA VAL A 68 32.07 -0.96 -24.07
C VAL A 68 31.58 -1.14 -25.50
N ALA A 69 32.54 -1.13 -26.42
CA ALA A 69 32.38 -1.33 -27.84
C ALA A 69 32.26 -2.82 -28.20
N GLY A 70 31.36 -3.15 -29.14
CA GLY A 70 31.49 -4.32 -30.01
C GLY A 70 30.55 -5.51 -29.76
N GLU A 71 29.98 -5.97 -30.88
CA GLU A 71 29.25 -7.22 -31.21
C GLU A 71 27.86 -7.50 -30.59
N ASN A 72 26.84 -7.16 -31.39
CA ASN A 72 25.45 -7.67 -31.42
C ASN A 72 24.79 -8.00 -30.07
N PRO A 73 24.06 -7.04 -29.46
CA PRO A 73 23.25 -7.36 -28.29
C PRO A 73 22.13 -8.31 -28.72
N LYS A 74 22.18 -9.56 -28.25
CA LYS A 74 21.01 -10.45 -28.23
C LYS A 74 19.91 -9.71 -27.48
N LEU A 75 18.69 -9.70 -28.03
CA LEU A 75 17.53 -9.14 -27.33
C LEU A 75 17.46 -9.78 -25.94
N THR A 76 17.58 -8.94 -24.91
CA THR A 76 17.33 -9.35 -23.54
C THR A 76 15.92 -9.95 -23.48
N PRO A 77 15.73 -11.13 -22.84
CA PRO A 77 14.40 -11.65 -22.60
C PRO A 77 13.55 -10.54 -21.96
N LEU A 78 12.33 -10.40 -22.44
CA LEU A 78 11.40 -9.36 -21.97
C LEU A 78 10.94 -9.69 -20.55
N GLU A 79 11.83 -9.51 -19.56
CA GLU A 79 11.51 -9.58 -18.14
C GLU A 79 10.67 -8.35 -17.78
N GLY A 80 9.34 -8.51 -17.79
CA GLY A 80 8.44 -7.45 -17.34
C GLY A 80 7.07 -7.39 -18.01
N THR A 81 6.78 -8.21 -19.03
CA THR A 81 5.42 -8.26 -19.60
C THR A 81 4.50 -9.12 -18.76
N GLY A 82 3.97 -8.55 -17.68
CA GLY A 82 2.94 -9.18 -16.87
C GLY A 82 3.02 -8.89 -15.37
N THR A 83 4.07 -8.21 -14.91
CA THR A 83 4.20 -7.75 -13.52
C THR A 83 3.67 -6.33 -13.34
N ALA A 84 2.84 -5.83 -14.26
CA ALA A 84 2.24 -4.50 -14.22
C ALA A 84 1.34 -4.34 -12.98
N GLN A 85 2.00 -4.06 -11.86
CA GLN A 85 1.74 -2.91 -11.03
C GLN A 85 0.30 -2.83 -10.51
N VAL A 86 -0.07 -3.79 -9.67
CA VAL A 86 -1.04 -3.50 -8.60
C VAL A 86 -0.30 -2.77 -7.49
N GLN A 87 0.82 -3.33 -7.01
CA GLN A 87 1.63 -2.72 -5.94
C GLN A 87 2.18 -1.34 -6.29
N ASP A 88 2.61 -1.10 -7.53
CA ASP A 88 3.17 0.22 -7.87
C ASP A 88 2.09 1.28 -8.08
N LYS A 89 0.84 0.91 -8.38
CA LYS A 89 -0.29 1.85 -8.36
C LYS A 89 -0.66 2.21 -6.93
N GLU A 90 -0.69 1.23 -6.03
CA GLU A 90 -0.94 1.46 -4.60
C GLU A 90 0.18 2.28 -3.96
N LYS A 91 1.45 1.97 -4.28
CA LYS A 91 2.61 2.75 -3.83
C LYS A 91 2.62 4.16 -4.41
N ALA A 92 2.26 4.34 -5.68
CA ALA A 92 2.14 5.67 -6.28
C ALA A 92 1.00 6.47 -5.63
N PHE A 93 -0.14 5.84 -5.33
CA PHE A 93 -1.26 6.47 -4.62
C PHE A 93 -0.86 6.86 -3.19
N LEU A 94 -0.15 5.98 -2.49
CA LEU A 94 0.38 6.26 -1.16
C LEU A 94 1.40 7.40 -1.20
N ALA A 95 2.31 7.42 -2.18
CA ALA A 95 3.27 8.51 -2.37
C ALA A 95 2.59 9.85 -2.66
N GLU A 96 1.50 9.86 -3.43
CA GLU A 96 0.70 11.07 -3.65
C GLU A 96 -0.02 11.54 -2.38
N ILE A 97 -0.53 10.60 -1.58
CA ILE A 97 -1.10 10.92 -0.26
C ILE A 97 -0.03 11.50 0.65
N ILE A 98 1.15 10.88 0.74
CA ILE A 98 2.28 11.37 1.55
C ILE A 98 2.67 12.78 1.13
N ALA A 99 2.87 13.02 -0.17
CA ALA A 99 3.24 14.34 -0.67
C ALA A 99 2.17 15.41 -0.37
N LYS A 100 0.88 15.04 -0.42
CA LYS A 100 -0.21 15.95 -0.06
C LYS A 100 -0.28 16.18 1.45
N VAL A 101 -0.08 15.15 2.25
CA VAL A 101 -0.17 15.19 3.72
C VAL A 101 0.99 15.99 4.33
N ASN A 102 2.22 15.81 3.81
CA ASN A 102 3.41 16.56 4.25
C ASN A 102 3.27 18.09 4.11
N GLY A 103 2.36 18.56 3.24
CA GLY A 103 2.06 20.00 3.08
C GLY A 103 0.90 20.50 3.94
N LEU A 104 0.22 19.64 4.71
CA LEU A 104 -0.96 20.01 5.51
C LEU A 104 -0.60 20.41 6.95
N PHE A 105 0.51 19.90 7.47
CA PHE A 105 0.89 20.08 8.88
C PHE A 105 2.26 20.76 8.97
N GLU A 106 2.35 21.82 9.76
CA GLU A 106 3.58 22.53 10.09
C GLU A 106 4.07 22.10 11.48
N GLY A 107 5.39 21.89 11.66
CA GLY A 107 6.00 21.55 12.96
C GLY A 107 7.03 20.41 12.91
N GLU A 108 7.50 19.98 14.09
CA GLU A 108 8.38 18.81 14.26
C GLU A 108 7.59 17.50 14.22
N LEU A 109 6.93 17.22 13.08
CA LEU A 109 6.16 15.99 12.87
C LEU A 109 6.87 15.10 11.84
N SER A 110 7.02 13.82 12.13
CA SER A 110 7.48 12.85 11.14
C SER A 110 6.42 12.63 10.06
N GLU A 111 6.82 12.24 8.85
CA GLU A 111 5.88 11.81 7.81
C GLU A 111 4.97 10.67 8.32
N ASP A 112 5.53 9.77 9.13
CA ASP A 112 4.81 8.64 9.72
C ASP A 112 3.73 9.10 10.71
N ASP A 113 4.04 10.09 11.55
CA ASP A 113 3.08 10.65 12.52
C ASP A 113 1.86 11.22 11.78
N GLN A 114 2.09 11.93 10.68
CA GLN A 114 1.03 12.51 9.87
C GLN A 114 0.19 11.45 9.17
N LEU A 115 0.82 10.39 8.64
CA LEU A 115 0.12 9.27 8.01
C LEU A 115 -0.72 8.48 9.01
N ILE A 116 -0.20 8.19 10.20
CA ILE A 116 -0.92 7.51 11.28
C ILE A 116 -2.13 8.36 11.68
N TYR A 117 -1.93 9.66 11.85
CA TYR A 117 -3.02 10.57 12.22
C TYR A 117 -4.14 10.57 11.18
N VAL A 118 -3.82 10.73 9.89
CA VAL A 118 -4.84 10.77 8.83
C VAL A 118 -5.51 9.40 8.63
N ASN A 119 -4.73 8.32 8.51
CA ASN A 119 -5.25 7.01 8.10
C ASN A 119 -5.83 6.17 9.24
N ASN A 120 -5.26 6.26 10.44
CA ASN A 120 -5.68 5.40 11.55
C ASN A 120 -6.58 6.15 12.52
N VAL A 121 -6.29 7.43 12.80
CA VAL A 121 -7.07 8.21 13.77
C VAL A 121 -8.31 8.82 13.10
N ILE A 122 -8.12 9.73 12.14
CA ILE A 122 -9.23 10.48 11.54
C ILE A 122 -10.10 9.59 10.65
N LYS A 123 -9.50 8.87 9.70
CA LYS A 123 -10.25 7.93 8.85
C LYS A 123 -10.91 6.82 9.67
N GLY A 124 -10.26 6.32 10.72
CA GLY A 124 -10.86 5.36 11.64
C GLY A 124 -12.16 5.88 12.25
N LYS A 125 -12.13 7.10 12.80
CA LYS A 125 -13.33 7.78 13.34
C LYS A 125 -14.42 8.00 12.32
N LEU A 126 -14.08 8.44 11.11
CA LEU A 126 -15.07 8.68 10.05
C LEU A 126 -15.74 7.38 9.56
N LEU A 127 -15.03 6.25 9.61
CA LEU A 127 -15.58 4.94 9.28
C LEU A 127 -16.58 4.43 10.35
N GLU A 128 -16.55 4.97 11.57
CA GLU A 128 -17.54 4.67 12.61
C GLU A 128 -18.88 5.41 12.37
N SER A 129 -18.87 6.46 11.54
CA SER A 129 -20.02 7.33 11.31
C SER A 129 -21.07 6.69 10.39
N ARG A 130 -22.23 6.34 10.96
CA ARG A 130 -23.35 5.73 10.23
C ARG A 130 -23.90 6.65 9.12
N THR A 131 -23.88 7.96 9.35
CA THR A 131 -24.36 8.96 8.38
C THR A 131 -23.45 8.96 7.14
N LEU A 132 -22.13 8.96 7.33
CA LEU A 132 -21.18 8.90 6.22
C LEU A 132 -21.26 7.58 5.46
N ILE A 133 -21.41 6.46 6.15
CA ILE A 133 -21.64 5.15 5.51
C ILE A 133 -22.88 5.19 4.62
N GLN A 134 -23.99 5.72 5.14
CA GLN A 134 -25.23 5.82 4.38
C GLN A 134 -25.11 6.78 3.19
N GLN A 135 -24.39 7.89 3.34
CA GLN A 135 -24.15 8.82 2.24
C GLN A 135 -23.24 8.22 1.16
N ALA A 136 -22.17 7.55 1.55
CA ALA A 136 -21.27 6.87 0.62
C ALA A 136 -21.96 5.74 -0.15
N ALA A 137 -22.90 5.04 0.48
CA ALA A 137 -23.67 3.96 -0.16
C ALA A 137 -24.67 4.46 -1.22
N ASN A 138 -25.24 5.66 -1.02
CA ASN A 138 -26.35 6.16 -1.84
C ASN A 138 -25.97 7.30 -2.79
N ASN A 139 -24.75 7.84 -2.71
CA ASN A 139 -24.33 9.00 -3.50
C ASN A 139 -23.05 8.71 -4.29
N THR A 140 -22.87 9.44 -5.39
CA THR A 140 -21.58 9.44 -6.11
C THR A 140 -20.49 10.12 -5.28
N LYS A 141 -19.22 9.81 -5.56
CA LYS A 141 -18.07 10.41 -4.85
C LYS A 141 -18.09 11.95 -4.88
N GLN A 142 -18.51 12.56 -6.00
CA GLN A 142 -18.61 14.02 -6.12
C GLN A 142 -19.70 14.61 -5.21
N GLN A 143 -20.86 13.95 -5.13
CA GLN A 143 -21.94 14.37 -4.25
C GLN A 143 -21.58 14.20 -2.78
N PHE A 144 -20.92 13.09 -2.43
CA PHE A 144 -20.39 12.85 -1.09
C PHE A 144 -19.37 13.91 -0.68
N ALA A 145 -18.42 14.25 -1.56
CA ALA A 145 -17.41 15.27 -1.29
C ALA A 145 -17.99 16.67 -1.05
N ASN A 146 -19.16 16.96 -1.62
CA ASN A 146 -19.88 18.23 -1.45
C ASN A 146 -20.94 18.19 -0.33
N SER A 147 -21.03 17.09 0.41
CA SER A 147 -22.01 16.94 1.48
C SER A 147 -21.60 17.78 2.71
N PRO A 148 -22.53 18.56 3.31
CA PRO A 148 -22.24 19.27 4.55
C PRO A 148 -21.95 18.31 5.72
N ASP A 149 -22.54 17.11 5.68
CA ASP A 149 -22.35 16.10 6.74
C ASP A 149 -20.91 15.59 6.76
N LEU A 150 -20.23 15.50 5.61
CA LEU A 150 -18.81 15.15 5.56
C LEU A 150 -17.95 16.17 6.30
N SER A 151 -18.22 17.46 6.12
CA SER A 151 -17.48 18.52 6.81
C SER A 151 -17.74 18.53 8.32
N ILE A 152 -18.99 18.31 8.73
CA ILE A 152 -19.38 18.25 10.15
C ILE A 152 -18.72 17.04 10.83
N GLU A 153 -18.85 15.86 10.24
CA GLU A 153 -18.30 14.62 10.78
C GLU A 153 -16.77 14.65 10.80
N LEU A 154 -16.12 15.28 9.80
CA LEU A 154 -14.68 15.52 9.83
C LEU A 154 -14.26 16.38 11.02
N MET A 155 -14.97 17.48 11.28
CA MET A 155 -14.67 18.34 12.42
C MET A 155 -14.89 17.61 13.75
N ASN A 156 -15.98 16.85 13.87
CA ASN A 156 -16.25 16.02 15.05
C ASN A 156 -15.16 14.97 15.27
N ALA A 157 -14.75 14.27 14.21
CA ALA A 157 -13.66 13.29 14.28
C ALA A 157 -12.34 13.91 14.76
N ILE A 158 -12.00 15.12 14.31
CA ILE A 158 -10.82 15.86 14.76
C ILE A 158 -10.92 16.21 16.25
N MET A 159 -12.07 16.72 16.70
CA MET A 159 -12.29 17.05 18.11
C MET A 159 -12.23 15.81 19.01
N ASP A 160 -12.90 14.73 18.62
CA ASP A 160 -12.94 13.48 19.38
C ASP A 160 -11.55 12.82 19.45
N ALA A 161 -10.81 12.84 18.34
CA ALA A 161 -9.43 12.37 18.31
C ALA A 161 -8.54 13.13 19.30
N LEU A 162 -8.64 14.47 19.33
CA LEU A 162 -7.90 15.31 20.26
C LEU A 162 -8.27 15.02 21.71
N VAL A 163 -9.57 14.93 22.03
CA VAL A 163 -10.05 14.63 23.39
C VAL A 163 -9.58 13.26 23.84
N ALA A 164 -9.70 12.24 22.99
CA ALA A 164 -9.26 10.89 23.30
C ALA A 164 -7.74 10.84 23.54
N HIS A 165 -6.95 11.44 22.64
CA HIS A 165 -5.49 11.48 22.77
C HIS A 165 -5.04 12.19 24.06
N ASN A 166 -5.61 13.36 24.36
CA ASN A 166 -5.30 14.10 25.57
C ASN A 166 -5.69 13.33 26.83
N SER A 167 -6.87 12.68 26.83
CA SER A 167 -7.34 11.88 27.96
C SER A 167 -6.43 10.67 28.22
N MET A 168 -6.08 9.91 27.18
CA MET A 168 -5.19 8.76 27.28
C MET A 168 -3.78 9.18 27.75
N SER A 169 -3.24 10.24 27.16
CA SER A 169 -1.93 10.78 27.53
C SER A 169 -1.90 11.25 28.99
N LYS A 170 -2.94 11.98 29.42
CA LYS A 170 -3.07 12.42 30.81
C LYS A 170 -3.11 11.25 31.78
N GLN A 171 -3.91 10.21 31.50
CA GLN A 171 -3.98 9.02 32.34
C GLN A 171 -2.64 8.28 32.43
N ALA A 172 -1.91 8.16 31.32
CA ALA A 172 -0.57 7.58 31.31
C ALA A 172 0.45 8.42 32.08
N LEU A 173 0.34 9.75 32.07
CA LEU A 173 1.24 10.64 32.82
C LEU A 173 0.92 10.69 34.33
N GLU A 174 -0.34 10.54 34.72
CA GLU A 174 -0.76 10.65 36.12
C GLU A 174 -0.69 9.33 36.89
N SER A 175 -0.67 8.18 36.20
CA SER A 175 -0.76 6.86 36.84
C SER A 175 0.42 5.95 36.53
N GLU A 176 1.20 5.59 37.57
CA GLU A 176 2.28 4.60 37.47
C GLU A 176 1.76 3.21 37.08
N LYS A 177 0.56 2.85 37.55
CA LYS A 177 -0.07 1.59 37.19
C LYS A 177 -0.35 1.52 35.69
N VAL A 178 -0.92 2.59 35.11
CA VAL A 178 -1.19 2.65 33.66
C VAL A 178 0.11 2.56 32.87
N ARG A 179 1.19 3.22 33.32
CA ARG A 179 2.51 3.08 32.68
C ARG A 179 3.06 1.66 32.74
N SER A 180 2.95 0.99 33.89
CA SER A 180 3.38 -0.40 34.03
C SER A 180 2.60 -1.33 33.11
N ASP A 181 1.26 -1.20 33.11
CA ASP A 181 0.39 -2.02 32.27
C ASP A 181 0.68 -1.78 30.77
N LEU A 182 0.90 -0.52 30.37
CA LEU A 182 1.31 -0.18 29.00
C LEU A 182 2.67 -0.81 28.64
N ARG A 183 3.65 -0.77 29.54
CA ARG A 183 4.96 -1.40 29.33
C ARG A 183 4.82 -2.90 29.10
N ASP A 184 4.00 -3.56 29.91
CA ASP A 184 3.83 -5.02 29.82
C ASP A 184 3.08 -5.42 28.54
N ILE A 185 2.12 -4.61 28.07
CA ILE A 185 1.48 -4.77 26.76
C ILE A 185 2.51 -4.59 25.63
N LEU A 186 3.36 -3.57 25.73
CA LEU A 186 4.38 -3.29 24.71
C LEU A 186 5.41 -4.42 24.60
N LEU A 187 5.85 -4.98 25.72
CA LEU A 187 6.81 -6.08 25.78
C LEU A 187 6.20 -7.46 25.50
N GLY A 188 4.87 -7.60 25.57
CA GLY A 188 4.16 -8.85 25.32
C GLY A 188 3.51 -8.87 23.93
N PRO A 189 2.19 -8.63 23.83
CA PRO A 189 1.44 -8.76 22.57
C PRO A 189 1.88 -7.80 21.47
N ALA A 190 2.42 -6.63 21.81
CA ALA A 190 2.88 -5.67 20.80
C ALA A 190 4.33 -5.91 20.33
N GLN A 191 5.06 -6.84 20.94
CA GLN A 191 6.39 -7.30 20.51
C GLN A 191 7.40 -6.17 20.26
N LEU A 192 7.41 -5.14 21.13
CA LEU A 192 8.27 -3.96 20.95
C LEU A 192 9.75 -4.34 20.92
N TYR A 193 10.17 -5.28 21.75
CA TYR A 193 11.58 -5.67 21.82
C TYR A 193 12.06 -6.33 20.51
N GLU A 194 11.25 -7.24 19.97
CA GLU A 194 11.50 -7.92 18.71
C GLU A 194 11.54 -6.93 17.56
N ALA A 195 10.56 -6.03 17.47
CA ALA A 195 10.52 -4.98 16.46
C ALA A 195 11.76 -4.08 16.52
N LEU A 196 12.16 -3.63 17.71
CA LEU A 196 13.37 -2.82 17.89
C LEU A 196 14.65 -3.58 17.49
N ARG A 197 14.71 -4.87 17.77
CA ARG A 197 15.85 -5.71 17.41
C ARG A 197 15.94 -5.89 15.89
N GLU A 198 14.83 -6.14 15.22
CA GLU A 198 14.80 -6.21 13.75
C GLU A 198 15.29 -4.89 13.13
N GLN A 199 14.91 -3.73 13.69
CA GLN A 199 15.43 -2.45 13.20
C GLN A 199 16.95 -2.34 13.32
N SER A 200 17.53 -2.84 14.42
CA SER A 200 18.97 -2.80 14.65
C SER A 200 19.76 -3.73 13.72
N GLU A 201 19.18 -4.86 13.31
CA GLU A 201 19.83 -5.82 12.41
C GLU A 201 19.78 -5.36 10.94
N VAL A 202 18.82 -4.50 10.57
CA VAL A 202 18.69 -3.89 9.23
C VAL A 202 19.70 -2.74 9.00
N HIS A 203 20.39 -2.27 10.05
CA HIS A 203 21.41 -1.22 9.97
C HIS A 203 22.80 -1.67 10.48
N PRO A 204 23.62 -2.31 9.63
CA PRO A 204 25.08 -2.35 9.78
C PRO A 204 25.79 -1.12 9.17
#